data_AF-A0AAU9QS73-F1
#
_entry.id   AF-A0AAU9QS73-F1
#
_cell.length_a   1.000
_cell.length_b   1.000
_cell.length_c   1.000
_cell.angle_alpha   90.00
_cell.angle_beta   90.00
_cell.angle_gamma   90.00
#
_symmetry.space_group_name_H-M   'P 1'
#
loop_
_entity.id
_entity.type
_entity.pdbx_description
1 polymer ?
#
loop_
_entity_poly.entity_id
_entity_poly.type
_entity_poly.pdbx_seq_one_letter_code
_entity_poly.pdbx_strand_id
1 'polypeptide(L)'
;MKINRDIKNYVCHTFTVGDADFYVMVHYCGEVLLCTAELGTRACRLDCASIGTADGEPGHWILKHNWEPKIKVSSFDQNKMIELSHITGMPFEYDMREFMNGYDIFEGPARNWQSPAFRSILTWANKHPRMAKYEYIEPLIESLRQYINEPLPMEEYSGF
;
A
#
# COMPACT_ATOMS: atom_id res chain seq x y z
N MET A 1 2.64 -17.24 -1.51
CA MET A 1 3.17 -16.43 -0.40
C MET A 1 3.25 -17.18 0.96
N LYS A 2 4.39 -17.07 1.68
CA LYS A 2 4.56 -17.55 3.07
C LYS A 2 4.80 -16.36 4.02
N ILE A 3 3.81 -15.99 4.82
CA ILE A 3 3.90 -14.91 5.80
C ILE A 3 4.24 -15.48 7.18
N ASN A 4 5.12 -14.81 7.95
CA ASN A 4 5.45 -15.24 9.31
C ASN A 4 4.20 -15.18 10.21
N ARG A 5 4.02 -16.21 11.04
CA ARG A 5 2.89 -16.33 11.97
C ARG A 5 2.76 -15.12 12.88
N ASP A 6 3.88 -14.54 13.30
CA ASP A 6 3.90 -13.42 14.27
C ASP A 6 3.29 -12.13 13.71
N ILE A 7 3.33 -11.95 12.39
CA ILE A 7 2.77 -10.75 11.72
C ILE A 7 1.44 -11.04 11.02
N LYS A 8 0.99 -12.30 10.99
CA LYS A 8 -0.16 -12.73 10.19
C LYS A 8 -1.42 -11.95 10.55
N ASN A 9 -1.70 -11.76 11.84
CA ASN A 9 -2.87 -11.02 12.32
C ASN A 9 -2.81 -9.52 12.03
N TYR A 10 -1.69 -8.99 11.55
CA TYR A 10 -1.54 -7.59 11.14
C TYR A 10 -1.71 -7.39 9.64
N VAL A 11 -1.78 -8.47 8.86
CA VAL A 11 -1.94 -8.41 7.41
C VAL A 11 -3.41 -8.22 7.07
N CYS A 12 -3.74 -7.08 6.48
CA CYS A 12 -5.10 -6.70 6.11
C CYS A 12 -5.43 -7.04 4.66
N HIS A 13 -4.44 -7.16 3.77
CA HIS A 13 -4.70 -7.50 2.36
C HIS A 13 -3.54 -8.32 1.78
N THR A 14 -3.85 -9.27 0.92
CA THR A 14 -2.88 -10.05 0.13
C THR A 14 -3.32 -10.09 -1.33
N PHE A 15 -2.36 -9.99 -2.24
CA PHE A 15 -2.62 -10.02 -3.68
C PHE A 15 -1.35 -10.38 -4.45
N THR A 16 -1.52 -10.74 -5.73
CA THR A 16 -0.42 -11.09 -6.63
C THR A 16 -0.56 -10.24 -7.89
N VAL A 17 0.53 -9.66 -8.38
CA VAL A 17 0.58 -8.95 -9.67
C VAL A 17 1.69 -9.57 -10.50
N GLY A 18 1.34 -10.15 -11.64
CA GLY A 18 2.26 -11.00 -12.41
C GLY A 18 2.78 -12.15 -11.56
N ASP A 19 4.10 -12.19 -11.34
CA ASP A 19 4.77 -13.25 -10.57
C ASP A 19 5.17 -12.80 -9.15
N ALA A 20 4.80 -11.57 -8.74
CA ALA A 20 5.16 -11.04 -7.43
C ALA A 20 3.98 -11.04 -6.46
N ASP A 21 4.22 -11.61 -5.28
CA ASP A 21 3.29 -11.64 -4.16
C ASP A 21 3.46 -10.41 -3.26
N PHE A 22 2.37 -9.71 -3.01
CA PHE A 22 2.31 -8.55 -2.13
C PHE A 22 1.36 -8.77 -0.96
N TYR A 23 1.64 -8.05 0.12
CA TYR A 23 0.71 -7.94 1.23
C TYR A 23 0.76 -6.55 1.86
N VAL A 24 -0.38 -6.12 2.37
CA VAL A 24 -0.52 -4.89 3.15
C VAL A 24 -0.69 -5.27 4.61
N MET A 25 0.07 -4.63 5.49
CA MET A 25 -0.04 -4.83 6.93
C MET A 25 -0.17 -3.52 7.70
N VAL A 26 -0.93 -3.57 8.79
CA VAL A 26 -1.00 -2.51 9.79
C VAL A 26 0.11 -2.76 10.80
N HIS A 27 1.16 -1.94 10.78
CA HIS A 27 2.30 -2.08 11.68
C HIS A 27 1.98 -1.51 13.07
N TYR A 28 2.60 -2.07 14.11
CA TYR A 28 2.36 -1.67 15.51
C TYR A 28 2.73 -0.20 15.81
N CYS A 29 3.52 0.44 14.95
CA CYS A 29 3.87 1.85 15.07
C CYS A 29 2.82 2.80 14.48
N GLY A 30 1.67 2.29 14.01
CA GLY A 30 0.62 3.13 13.40
C GLY A 30 0.90 3.47 11.94
N GLU A 31 1.60 2.60 11.20
CA GLU A 31 1.84 2.76 9.77
C GLU A 31 1.21 1.62 8.96
N VAL A 32 0.79 1.92 7.73
CA VAL A 32 0.32 0.92 6.77
C VAL A 32 1.47 0.61 5.82
N LEU A 33 1.92 -0.64 5.77
CA LEU A 33 3.06 -1.05 4.97
C LEU A 33 2.61 -1.95 3.83
N LEU A 34 3.00 -1.60 2.61
CA LEU A 34 3.04 -2.50 1.47
C LEU A 34 4.37 -3.25 1.49
N CYS A 35 4.27 -4.57 1.47
CA CYS A 35 5.40 -5.48 1.54
C CYS A 35 5.36 -6.45 0.36
N THR A 36 6.53 -6.96 -0.01
CA THR A 36 6.69 -8.06 -0.97
C THR A 36 7.12 -9.32 -0.23
N ALA A 37 6.73 -10.49 -0.74
CA ALA A 37 7.18 -11.78 -0.21
C ALA A 37 8.58 -12.21 -0.69
N GLU A 38 9.22 -11.45 -1.58
CA GLU A 38 10.56 -11.76 -2.10
C GLU A 38 11.68 -11.49 -1.08
N LEU A 39 12.79 -12.22 -1.19
CA LEU A 39 13.96 -12.15 -0.30
C LEU A 39 14.56 -10.73 -0.29
N GLY A 40 14.67 -10.13 0.90
CA GLY A 40 15.28 -8.80 1.09
C GLY A 40 14.39 -7.75 1.75
N THR A 41 13.19 -8.13 2.25
CA THR A 41 12.24 -7.34 3.08
C THR A 41 12.34 -5.84 2.86
N ARG A 42 11.83 -5.38 1.72
CA ARG A 42 11.62 -3.96 1.48
C ARG A 42 10.14 -3.67 1.64
N ALA A 43 9.82 -2.86 2.65
CA ALA A 43 8.49 -2.35 2.89
C ALA A 43 8.44 -0.89 2.45
N CYS A 44 7.30 -0.48 1.93
CA CYS A 44 7.00 0.92 1.67
C CYS A 44 5.72 1.30 2.40
N ARG A 45 5.70 2.46 3.04
CA ARG A 45 4.49 2.95 3.67
C ARG A 45 3.48 3.32 2.57
N LEU A 46 2.28 2.74 2.63
CA LEU A 46 1.35 2.68 1.50
C LEU A 46 0.66 4.03 1.24
N ASP A 47 0.27 4.73 2.29
CA ASP A 47 -0.38 6.05 2.25
C ASP A 47 0.54 7.15 1.67
N CYS A 48 1.85 6.88 1.62
CA CYS A 48 2.83 7.77 1.01
C CYS A 48 3.48 7.27 -0.28
N ALA A 49 3.24 6.02 -0.67
CA ALA A 49 3.95 5.43 -1.78
C ALA A 49 3.40 5.90 -3.14
N SER A 50 4.28 5.94 -4.14
CA SER A 50 3.96 6.14 -5.55
C SER A 50 4.71 5.12 -6.41
N ILE A 51 4.26 4.95 -7.65
CA ILE A 51 4.91 4.12 -8.64
C ILE A 51 5.58 5.03 -9.67
N GLY A 52 6.90 4.88 -9.86
CA GLY A 52 7.66 5.75 -10.76
C GLY A 52 9.09 5.34 -11.02
N THR A 53 9.89 6.26 -11.57
CA THR A 53 11.32 6.08 -11.83
C THR A 53 12.13 6.86 -10.80
N ALA A 54 13.10 6.22 -10.13
CA ALA A 54 13.98 6.89 -9.17
C ALA A 54 15.22 7.48 -9.86
N ASP A 55 15.69 8.63 -9.39
CA ASP A 55 16.90 9.27 -9.89
C ASP A 55 18.11 8.34 -9.77
N GLY A 56 18.81 8.11 -10.88
CA GLY A 56 20.01 7.27 -10.92
C GLY A 56 19.74 5.75 -10.87
N GLU A 57 18.48 5.32 -10.77
CA GLU A 57 18.10 3.91 -10.69
C GLU A 57 17.29 3.48 -11.92
N PRO A 58 17.79 2.58 -12.76
CA PRO A 58 17.08 2.17 -13.97
C PRO A 58 15.83 1.34 -13.65
N GLY A 59 14.75 1.65 -14.37
CA GLY A 59 13.48 0.93 -14.32
C GLY A 59 12.48 1.53 -13.33
N HIS A 60 11.34 0.85 -13.17
CA HIS A 60 10.27 1.31 -12.30
C HIS A 60 10.35 0.73 -10.89
N TRP A 61 9.90 1.54 -9.94
CA TRP A 61 9.97 1.29 -8.52
C TRP A 61 8.68 1.74 -7.83
N ILE A 62 8.38 1.09 -6.71
CA ILE A 62 7.55 1.66 -5.66
C ILE A 62 8.47 2.54 -4.81
N LEU A 63 8.13 3.81 -4.75
CA LEU A 63 8.91 4.88 -4.17
C LEU A 63 8.30 5.28 -2.83
N LYS A 64 9.16 5.54 -1.84
CA LYS A 64 8.79 6.29 -0.64
C LYS A 64 8.82 7.79 -0.97
N HIS A 65 8.25 8.63 -0.10
CA HIS A 65 8.51 10.07 -0.10
C HIS A 65 9.99 10.41 -0.34
N ASN A 66 10.20 11.49 -1.11
CA ASN A 66 11.49 11.95 -1.62
C ASN A 66 12.13 11.02 -2.65
N TRP A 67 11.32 10.31 -3.44
CA TRP A 67 11.79 9.49 -4.57
C TRP A 67 12.73 8.34 -4.17
N GLU A 68 12.70 7.92 -2.90
CA GLU A 68 13.55 6.86 -2.40
C GLU A 68 13.03 5.48 -2.89
N PRO A 69 13.81 4.72 -3.67
CA PRO A 69 13.39 3.43 -4.21
C PRO A 69 13.27 2.36 -3.12
N LYS A 70 12.09 1.76 -2.99
CA LYS A 70 11.84 0.65 -2.06
C LYS A 70 11.73 -0.67 -2.79
N ILE A 71 10.71 -0.83 -3.64
CA ILE A 71 10.42 -2.14 -4.27
C ILE A 71 10.61 -2.00 -5.77
N LYS A 72 11.50 -2.82 -6.35
CA LYS A 72 11.71 -2.81 -7.80
C LYS A 72 10.55 -3.52 -8.49
N VAL A 73 9.92 -2.86 -9.45
CA VAL A 73 8.82 -3.40 -10.28
C VAL A 73 9.14 -3.28 -11.77
N SER A 74 10.42 -3.18 -12.13
CA SER A 74 10.86 -2.95 -13.51
C SER A 74 10.54 -4.11 -14.48
N SER A 75 10.19 -5.29 -13.97
CA SER A 75 9.72 -6.42 -14.78
C SER A 75 8.24 -6.33 -15.14
N PHE A 76 7.51 -5.36 -14.57
CA PHE A 76 6.09 -5.19 -14.82
C PHE A 76 5.90 -4.38 -16.10
N ASP A 77 5.10 -4.92 -17.00
CA ASP A 77 4.57 -4.15 -18.11
C ASP A 77 3.54 -3.11 -17.61
N GLN A 78 3.11 -2.23 -18.51
CA GLN A 78 2.17 -1.17 -18.18
C GLN A 78 0.86 -1.69 -17.57
N ASN A 79 0.35 -2.84 -18.02
CA ASN A 79 -0.91 -3.39 -17.51
C ASN A 79 -0.75 -3.83 -16.05
N LYS A 80 0.36 -4.50 -15.72
CA LYS A 80 0.70 -4.87 -14.34
C LYS A 80 0.88 -3.65 -13.44
N MET A 81 1.42 -2.56 -13.97
CA MET A 81 1.56 -1.30 -13.23
C MET A 81 0.22 -0.63 -12.94
N ILE A 82 -0.70 -0.64 -13.91
CA ILE A 82 -2.08 -0.19 -13.75
C ILE A 82 -2.82 -1.07 -12.73
N GLU A 83 -2.68 -2.39 -12.81
CA GLU A 83 -3.26 -3.33 -11.85
C GLU A 83 -2.75 -3.07 -10.43
N LEU A 84 -1.43 -2.92 -10.26
CA LEU A 84 -0.82 -2.58 -8.98
C LEU A 84 -1.37 -1.25 -8.44
N SER A 85 -1.44 -0.22 -9.28
CA SER A 85 -2.02 1.09 -8.92
C SER A 85 -3.47 0.98 -8.50
N HIS A 86 -4.28 0.20 -9.22
CA HIS A 86 -5.70 -0.01 -8.91
C HIS A 86 -5.89 -0.70 -7.56
N ILE A 87 -5.16 -1.79 -7.30
CA ILE A 87 -5.27 -2.58 -6.07
C ILE A 87 -4.83 -1.76 -4.86
N THR A 88 -3.70 -1.05 -4.99
CA THR A 88 -3.05 -0.34 -3.88
C THR A 88 -3.53 1.09 -3.70
N GLY A 89 -4.20 1.65 -4.71
CA GLY A 89 -4.59 3.04 -4.78
C GLY A 89 -3.41 4.00 -4.97
N MET A 90 -2.19 3.50 -5.19
CA MET A 90 -1.00 4.34 -5.38
C MET A 90 -1.08 5.09 -6.71
N PRO A 91 -0.69 6.37 -6.74
CA PRO A 91 -0.53 7.09 -7.99
C PRO A 91 0.60 6.49 -8.83
N PHE A 92 0.40 6.45 -10.14
CA PHE A 92 1.38 5.98 -11.13
C PHE A 92 1.70 7.09 -12.14
N GLU A 93 2.99 7.35 -12.35
CA GLU A 93 3.52 8.49 -13.12
C GLU A 93 3.04 8.62 -14.58
N TYR A 94 2.54 7.56 -15.22
CA TYR A 94 2.16 7.63 -16.64
C TYR A 94 1.03 8.64 -16.92
N ASP A 95 0.32 9.10 -15.88
CA ASP A 95 -0.77 10.07 -16.00
C ASP A 95 -0.39 11.54 -15.70
N MET A 96 0.88 11.86 -15.37
CA MET A 96 1.16 13.17 -14.73
C MET A 96 2.40 13.91 -15.26
N ARG A 97 2.19 14.77 -16.27
CA ARG A 97 3.12 15.88 -16.63
C ARG A 97 3.16 17.02 -15.59
N GLU A 98 2.38 16.92 -14.51
CA GLU A 98 2.19 18.00 -13.53
C GLU A 98 2.98 17.82 -12.22
N PHE A 99 3.64 16.69 -11.99
CA PHE A 99 4.30 16.39 -10.71
C PHE A 99 5.72 16.98 -10.55
N MET A 100 6.27 17.64 -11.57
CA MET A 100 7.65 18.16 -11.56
C MET A 100 7.85 19.47 -10.78
N ASN A 101 6.78 20.05 -10.19
CA ASN A 101 6.83 21.37 -9.58
C ASN A 101 6.42 21.40 -8.10
N GLY A 102 6.83 20.42 -7.31
CA GLY A 102 6.67 20.56 -5.87
C GLY A 102 7.17 19.38 -5.09
N TYR A 103 7.93 19.66 -4.05
CA TYR A 103 8.05 18.80 -2.87
C TYR A 103 6.72 18.73 -2.10
N ASP A 104 5.59 18.64 -2.80
CA ASP A 104 4.26 18.45 -2.21
C ASP A 104 4.08 16.97 -1.89
N ILE A 105 4.72 16.71 -0.76
CA ILE A 105 4.78 15.52 0.05
C ILE A 105 3.39 15.35 0.71
N PHE A 106 2.82 14.16 0.54
CA PHE A 106 1.54 13.67 1.10
C PHE A 106 0.25 14.27 0.47
N GLU A 107 -0.81 13.44 0.37
CA GLU A 107 -2.19 13.88 0.09
C GLU A 107 -2.54 14.34 -1.34
N GLY A 108 -1.92 13.79 -2.38
CA GLY A 108 -2.38 14.06 -3.74
C GLY A 108 -3.85 13.61 -3.92
N PRO A 109 -4.77 14.45 -4.45
CA PRO A 109 -6.14 14.06 -4.82
C PRO A 109 -6.21 12.88 -5.82
N ALA A 110 -5.07 12.48 -6.39
CA ALA A 110 -4.92 11.33 -7.26
C ALA A 110 -4.88 9.97 -6.55
N ARG A 111 -4.70 9.89 -5.22
CA ARG A 111 -4.70 8.60 -4.50
C ARG A 111 -6.11 8.03 -4.44
N ASN A 112 -6.28 6.79 -4.90
CA ASN A 112 -7.55 6.10 -4.76
C ASN A 112 -7.69 5.46 -3.37
N TRP A 113 -8.23 6.23 -2.43
CA TRP A 113 -8.57 5.76 -1.08
C TRP A 113 -9.64 4.68 -1.06
N GLN A 114 -10.41 4.50 -2.15
CA GLN A 114 -11.41 3.43 -2.26
C GLN A 114 -10.83 2.15 -2.86
N SER A 115 -9.51 2.05 -3.03
CA SER A 115 -8.87 0.84 -3.55
C SER A 115 -9.04 -0.37 -2.60
N PRO A 116 -8.98 -1.60 -3.14
CA PRO A 116 -9.07 -2.82 -2.34
C PRO A 116 -8.12 -2.85 -1.14
N ALA A 117 -6.88 -2.39 -1.30
CA ALA A 117 -5.89 -2.36 -0.23
C ALA A 117 -6.32 -1.47 0.95
N PHE A 118 -6.75 -0.22 0.68
CA PHE A 118 -7.17 0.70 1.73
C PHE A 118 -8.46 0.24 2.40
N ARG A 119 -9.47 -0.16 1.62
CA ARG A 119 -10.75 -0.65 2.15
C ARG A 119 -10.57 -1.90 3.02
N SER A 120 -9.61 -2.76 2.68
CA SER A 120 -9.27 -3.94 3.49
C SER A 120 -8.76 -3.59 4.89
N ILE A 121 -8.16 -2.41 5.10
CA ILE A 121 -7.69 -1.97 6.42
C ILE A 121 -8.89 -1.78 7.37
N LEU A 122 -9.99 -1.20 6.88
CA LEU A 122 -11.20 -1.04 7.69
C LEU A 122 -11.87 -2.39 7.99
N THR A 123 -11.85 -3.32 7.02
CA THR A 123 -12.34 -4.68 7.23
C THR A 123 -11.51 -5.42 8.27
N TRP A 124 -10.19 -5.30 8.19
CA TRP A 124 -9.26 -5.81 9.20
C TRP A 124 -9.54 -5.20 10.58
N ALA A 125 -9.75 -3.89 10.67
CA ALA A 125 -10.04 -3.22 11.94
C ALA A 125 -11.34 -3.71 12.58
N ASN A 126 -12.36 -4.00 11.77
CA ASN A 126 -13.62 -4.59 12.22
C ASN A 126 -13.44 -6.04 12.70
N LYS A 127 -12.58 -6.82 12.05
CA LYS A 127 -12.27 -8.22 12.40
C LYS A 127 -11.39 -8.33 13.65
N HIS A 128 -10.50 -7.36 13.87
CA HIS A 128 -9.51 -7.33 14.96
C HIS A 128 -9.66 -6.11 15.86
N PRO A 129 -10.82 -5.90 16.51
CA PRO A 129 -11.14 -4.65 17.21
C PRO A 129 -10.21 -4.35 18.40
N ARG A 130 -9.60 -5.39 19.01
CA ARG A 130 -8.61 -5.19 20.09
C ARG A 130 -7.29 -4.64 19.56
N MET A 131 -6.86 -5.08 18.38
CA MET A 131 -5.62 -4.61 17.74
C MET A 131 -5.83 -3.23 17.13
N ALA A 132 -6.99 -2.98 16.53
CA ALA A 132 -7.35 -1.68 15.96
C ALA A 132 -7.42 -0.55 16.98
N LYS A 133 -7.64 -0.87 18.26
CA LYS A 133 -7.67 0.08 19.40
C LYS A 133 -6.34 0.20 20.13
N TYR A 134 -5.27 -0.37 19.59
CA TYR A 134 -3.96 -0.34 20.23
C TYR A 134 -3.25 0.98 19.93
N GLU A 135 -2.94 1.76 20.97
CA GLU A 135 -2.06 2.95 20.96
C GLU A 135 -1.97 3.69 19.61
N TYR A 136 -0.92 3.43 18.82
CA TYR A 136 -0.66 4.13 17.55
C TYR A 136 -1.56 3.71 16.38
N ILE A 137 -2.25 2.57 16.47
CA ILE A 137 -3.13 2.04 15.43
C ILE A 137 -4.48 2.76 15.45
N GLU A 138 -5.02 3.09 16.62
CA GLU A 138 -6.35 3.71 16.72
C GLU A 138 -6.42 5.05 15.95
N PRO A 139 -5.48 6.00 16.13
CA PRO A 139 -5.46 7.24 15.36
C PRO A 139 -5.29 7.03 13.85
N LEU A 140 -4.50 6.01 13.44
CA LEU A 140 -4.36 5.64 12.03
C LEU A 140 -5.70 5.22 11.44
N ILE A 141 -6.42 4.32 12.12
CA ILE A 141 -7.73 3.84 11.65
C ILE A 141 -8.75 4.98 11.62
N GLU A 142 -8.77 5.85 12.63
CA GLU A 142 -9.64 7.03 12.66
C GLU A 142 -9.36 7.98 11.50
N SER A 143 -8.09 8.24 11.19
CA SER A 143 -7.69 9.06 10.04
C SER A 143 -8.15 8.43 8.72
N LEU A 144 -7.90 7.12 8.51
CA LEU A 144 -8.30 6.43 7.29
C LEU A 144 -9.82 6.42 7.07
N ARG A 145 -10.63 6.39 8.14
CA ARG A 145 -12.10 6.48 8.04
C ARG A 145 -12.60 7.81 7.50
N GLN A 146 -11.78 8.87 7.51
CA GLN A 146 -12.14 10.15 6.92
C GLN A 146 -12.07 10.11 5.38
N TYR A 147 -11.26 9.21 4.83
CA TYR A 147 -11.04 9.10 3.38
C TYR A 147 -11.74 7.89 2.75
N ILE A 148 -11.94 6.81 3.50
CA ILE A 148 -12.52 5.55 3.01
C ILE A 148 -14.01 5.53 3.31
N ASN A 149 -14.84 5.41 2.28
CA ASN A 149 -16.30 5.48 2.42
C ASN A 149 -16.85 4.23 3.12
N GLU A 150 -16.33 3.05 2.77
CA GLU A 150 -16.81 1.78 3.29
C GLU A 150 -15.70 0.71 3.33
N PRO A 151 -15.76 -0.23 4.29
CA PRO A 151 -14.87 -1.40 4.31
C PRO A 151 -14.99 -2.24 3.04
N LEU A 152 -13.96 -3.04 2.75
CA LEU A 152 -14.03 -4.06 1.70
C LEU A 152 -15.00 -5.18 2.14
N PRO A 153 -15.89 -5.68 1.26
CA PRO A 153 -16.74 -6.81 1.57
C PRO A 153 -15.95 -8.02 2.06
N MET A 154 -16.52 -8.80 2.99
CA MET A 154 -15.81 -9.95 3.59
C MET A 154 -15.50 -11.05 2.57
N GLU A 155 -16.30 -11.14 1.50
CA GLU A 155 -16.14 -12.06 0.39
C GLU A 155 -14.90 -11.76 -0.45
N GLU A 156 -14.47 -10.49 -0.46
CA GLU A 156 -13.29 -9.99 -1.18
C GLU A 156 -12.08 -9.81 -0.25
N TYR A 157 -12.28 -9.93 1.07
CA TYR A 157 -11.23 -9.73 2.06
C TYR A 157 -10.22 -10.89 2.07
N SER A 158 -8.97 -10.57 1.72
CA SER A 158 -7.85 -11.53 1.63
C SER A 158 -6.85 -11.44 2.79
N GLY A 159 -7.11 -10.57 3.78
CA GLY A 159 -6.31 -10.48 5.01
C GLY A 159 -6.58 -11.62 5.98
N PHE A 160 -5.80 -11.71 7.04
CA PHE A 160 -5.93 -12.77 8.05
C PHE A 160 -6.73 -12.33 9.27
#